data_AF-A0A7Y8XZP1-F1
#
_entry.id   AF-A0A7Y8XZP1-F1
#
_cell.length_a   1.000
_cell.length_b   1.000
_cell.length_c   1.000
_cell.angle_alpha   90.00
_cell.angle_beta   90.00
_cell.angle_gamma   90.00
#
_symmetry.space_group_name_H-M   'P 1'
#
loop_
_entity.id
_entity.type
_entity.pdbx_description
1 polymer ?
#
loop_
_entity_poly.entity_id
_entity_poly.type
_entity_poly.pdbx_seq_one_letter_code
_entity_poly.pdbx_strand_id
1 'polypeptide(L)'
;MSISCQEYELQIEKAQETVKILEERLVSVRSKLDKKPEDAVYRRELKQLTLDMKITMNELEHAQSKLENCLSKNKSSLKKAVT
;
A
#
# COMPACT_ATOMS: atom_id res chain seq x y z
N MET A 1 2.76 -23.03 -3.45
CA MET A 1 3.66 -22.22 -4.31
C MET A 1 4.48 -21.31 -3.41
N SER A 2 5.81 -21.33 -3.53
CA SER A 2 6.69 -20.41 -2.81
C SER A 2 6.69 -19.07 -3.52
N ILE A 3 6.13 -18.05 -2.88
CA ILE A 3 6.16 -16.69 -3.41
C ILE A 3 7.62 -16.23 -3.49
N SER A 4 8.08 -15.79 -4.67
CA SER A 4 9.45 -15.30 -4.83
C SER A 4 9.57 -13.91 -4.21
N CYS A 5 10.78 -13.48 -3.80
CA CYS A 5 10.92 -12.12 -3.26
C CYS A 5 10.49 -11.04 -4.28
N GLN A 6 10.61 -11.31 -5.59
CA GLN A 6 10.16 -10.41 -6.66
C GLN A 6 8.65 -10.18 -6.68
N GLU A 7 7.86 -11.17 -6.25
CA GLU A 7 6.41 -11.00 -6.16
C GLU A 7 6.02 -10.01 -5.05
N TYR A 8 6.79 -9.96 -3.95
CA TYR A 8 6.60 -8.94 -2.92
C TYR A 8 7.04 -7.55 -3.40
N GLU A 9 8.11 -7.45 -4.19
CA GLU A 9 8.53 -6.19 -4.82
C GLU A 9 7.43 -5.62 -5.72
N LEU A 10 6.83 -6.46 -6.58
CA LEU A 10 5.72 -6.05 -7.44
C LEU A 10 4.46 -5.66 -6.65
N GLN A 11 4.17 -6.33 -5.53
CA GLN A 11 3.06 -5.95 -4.66
C GLN A 11 3.28 -4.56 -4.04
N ILE A 12 4.51 -4.28 -3.60
CA ILE A 12 4.90 -2.98 -3.05
C ILE A 12 4.72 -1.88 -4.11
N GLU A 13 5.22 -2.09 -5.33
CA GLU A 13 5.11 -1.13 -6.43
C GLU A 13 3.64 -0.79 -6.73
N LYS A 14 2.78 -1.80 -6.86
CA LYS A 14 1.35 -1.61 -7.12
C LYS A 14 0.62 -0.92 -5.97
N ALA A 15 0.97 -1.25 -4.73
CA ALA A 15 0.38 -0.61 -3.56
C ALA A 15 0.80 0.87 -3.50
N GLN A 16 2.06 1.20 -3.80
CA GLN A 16 2.54 2.58 -3.89
C GLN A 16 1.84 3.38 -5.00
N GLU A 17 1.64 2.78 -6.18
CA GLU A 17 0.87 3.42 -7.26
C GLU A 17 -0.57 3.69 -6.82
N THR A 18 -1.19 2.72 -6.14
CA THR A 18 -2.55 2.87 -5.61
C THR A 18 -2.65 3.98 -4.56
N VAL A 19 -1.68 4.07 -3.64
CA VAL A 19 -1.59 5.17 -2.65
C VAL A 19 -1.58 6.52 -3.35
N LYS A 20 -0.74 6.69 -4.39
CA LYS A 20 -0.66 7.95 -5.13
C LYS A 20 -2.01 8.36 -5.74
N ILE A 21 -2.73 7.41 -6.35
CA ILE A 21 -4.06 7.67 -6.92
C ILE A 21 -5.07 8.06 -5.83
N LEU A 22 -5.03 7.38 -4.68
CA LEU A 22 -5.90 7.66 -3.54
C LEU A 22 -5.61 9.05 -2.95
N GLU A 23 -4.34 9.46 -2.85
CA GLU A 23 -3.94 10.79 -2.40
C GLU A 23 -4.48 11.89 -3.31
N GLU A 24 -4.31 11.75 -4.63
CA GLU A 24 -4.83 12.71 -5.62
C GLU A 24 -6.36 12.87 -5.51
N ARG A 25 -7.09 11.75 -5.35
CA ARG A 25 -8.54 11.77 -5.12
C ARG A 25 -8.91 12.41 -3.79
N LEU A 26 -8.19 12.11 -2.72
CA LEU A 26 -8.42 12.67 -1.40
C LEU A 26 -8.30 14.20 -1.41
N VAL A 27 -7.26 14.73 -2.07
CA VAL A 27 -7.09 16.18 -2.27
C VAL A 27 -8.27 16.78 -3.02
N SER A 28 -8.70 16.12 -4.11
CA SER A 28 -9.86 16.57 -4.91
C SER A 28 -11.15 16.63 -4.09
N VAL A 29 -11.46 15.57 -3.34
CA VAL A 29 -12.69 15.49 -2.51
C VAL A 29 -12.66 16.51 -1.38
N ARG A 30 -11.51 16.69 -0.72
CA ARG A 30 -11.34 17.73 0.31
C ARG A 30 -11.60 19.13 -0.24
N SER A 31 -11.03 19.45 -1.41
CA SER A 31 -11.28 20.74 -2.06
C SER A 31 -12.75 20.99 -2.39
N LYS A 32 -13.50 19.93 -2.75
CA LYS A 32 -14.95 20.03 -2.99
C LYS A 32 -15.73 20.24 -1.69
N LEU A 33 -15.34 19.54 -0.62
CA LEU A 33 -15.94 19.71 0.71
C LEU A 33 -15.64 21.07 1.33
N ASP A 34 -14.47 21.67 1.08
CA ASP A 34 -14.17 23.03 1.53
C ASP A 34 -15.16 24.05 0.96
N LYS A 35 -15.66 23.81 -0.27
CA LYS A 35 -16.65 24.67 -0.93
C LYS A 35 -18.08 24.33 -0.56
N LYS A 36 -18.37 23.06 -0.25
CA LYS A 36 -19.70 22.55 0.10
C LYS A 36 -19.60 21.53 1.24
N PRO A 37 -19.42 21.99 2.49
CA PRO A 37 -19.13 21.11 3.61
C PRO A 37 -20.24 20.09 3.85
N GLU A 38 -21.50 20.46 3.68
CA GLU A 38 -22.68 19.63 3.93
C GLU A 38 -22.97 18.59 2.85
N ASP A 39 -22.20 18.55 1.75
CA ASP A 39 -22.43 17.61 0.66
C ASP A 39 -22.24 16.15 1.11
N ALA A 40 -23.36 15.44 1.21
CA ALA A 40 -23.40 14.05 1.69
C ALA A 40 -22.67 13.07 0.75
N VAL A 41 -22.61 13.38 -0.55
CA VAL A 41 -21.91 12.54 -1.54
C VAL A 41 -20.42 12.63 -1.29
N TYR A 42 -19.86 13.84 -1.20
CA TYR A 42 -18.43 14.01 -0.95
C TYR A 42 -18.01 13.55 0.45
N ARG A 43 -18.88 13.66 1.46
CA ARG A 43 -18.60 13.08 2.79
C ARG A 43 -18.53 11.56 2.76
N ARG A 44 -19.41 10.90 2.00
CA ARG A 44 -19.37 9.44 1.83
C ARG A 44 -18.11 9.02 1.08
N GLU A 45 -17.79 9.72 0.00
CA GLU A 45 -16.57 9.48 -0.78
C GLU A 45 -15.31 9.66 0.07
N LEU A 46 -15.23 10.72 0.88
CA LEU A 46 -14.10 10.94 1.79
C LEU A 46 -13.91 9.77 2.78
N LYS A 47 -15.01 9.24 3.34
CA LYS A 47 -14.97 8.08 4.25
C LYS A 47 -14.46 6.84 3.53
N GLN A 48 -14.94 6.60 2.31
CA GLN A 48 -14.49 5.46 1.50
C GLN A 48 -13.00 5.57 1.16
N LEU A 49 -12.56 6.71 0.62
CA LEU A 49 -11.14 6.95 0.30
C LEU A 49 -10.23 6.82 1.53
N THR A 50 -10.71 7.25 2.70
CA THR A 50 -9.95 7.10 3.96
C THR A 50 -9.82 5.63 4.37
N LEU A 51 -10.87 4.83 4.16
CA LEU A 51 -10.83 3.39 4.42
C LEU A 51 -9.91 2.68 3.43
N ASP A 52 -10.05 2.97 2.14
CA ASP A 52 -9.22 2.41 1.08
C ASP A 52 -7.74 2.71 1.34
N MET A 53 -7.41 3.97 1.71
CA MET A 53 -6.05 4.36 2.08
C MET A 53 -5.50 3.52 3.23
N LYS A 54 -6.29 3.30 4.30
CA LYS A 54 -5.85 2.47 5.43
C LYS A 54 -5.59 1.02 5.00
N ILE A 55 -6.46 0.46 4.15
CA ILE A 55 -6.29 -0.90 3.65
C ILE A 55 -5.01 -1.00 2.81
N THR A 56 -4.82 -0.11 1.84
CA THR A 56 -3.64 -0.12 0.96
C THR A 56 -2.34 0.10 1.75
N MET A 57 -2.34 0.98 2.76
CA MET A 57 -1.17 1.16 3.62
C MET A 57 -0.85 -0.09 4.43
N ASN A 58 -1.86 -0.76 4.99
CA ASN A 58 -1.65 -2.03 5.70
C ASN A 58 -1.11 -3.13 4.76
N GLU A 59 -1.59 -3.19 3.53
CA GLU A 59 -1.10 -4.13 2.51
C GLU A 59 0.36 -3.83 2.12
N LEU A 60 0.70 -2.55 1.96
CA LEU A 60 2.07 -2.10 1.69
C LEU A 60 3.02 -2.49 2.82
N GLU A 61 2.66 -2.19 4.07
CA GLU A 61 3.45 -2.57 5.25
C GLU A 61 3.61 -4.09 5.34
N HIS A 62 2.55 -4.85 5.06
CA HIS A 62 2.61 -6.30 5.05
C HIS A 62 3.57 -6.82 3.97
N ALA A 63 3.47 -6.31 2.75
CA ALA A 63 4.33 -6.72 1.63
C ALA A 63 5.80 -6.37 1.89
N GLN A 64 6.08 -5.19 2.47
CA GLN A 64 7.42 -4.78 2.89
C GLN A 64 8.00 -5.73 3.94
N SER A 65 7.22 -6.05 4.98
CA SER A 65 7.64 -7.02 6.00
C SER A 65 7.92 -8.41 5.41
N LYS A 66 7.09 -8.87 4.46
CA LYS A 66 7.30 -10.16 3.78
C LYS A 66 8.54 -10.16 2.91
N LEU A 67 8.81 -9.07 2.19
CA LEU A 67 10.03 -8.91 1.40
C LEU A 67 11.28 -8.95 2.29
N GLU A 68 11.30 -8.21 3.39
CA GLU A 68 12.42 -8.21 4.34
C GLU A 68 12.70 -9.63 4.89
N ASN A 69 11.64 -10.35 5.27
CA ASN A 69 11.73 -11.74 5.70
C ASN A 69 12.23 -12.68 4.58
N CYS A 70 11.85 -12.42 3.32
CA CYS A 70 12.30 -13.20 2.17
C CYS A 70 13.80 -13.00 1.90
N LEU A 71 14.24 -11.74 1.88
CA LEU A 71 15.63 -11.36 1.64
C LEU A 71 16.57 -11.83 2.76
N SER A 72 16.15 -11.76 4.02
CA SER A 72 16.94 -12.24 5.16
C SER A 72 17.14 -13.77 5.13
N LYS A 73 16.10 -14.54 4.76
CA LYS A 73 16.21 -15.98 4.54
C LYS A 73 17.19 -16.31 3.41
N ASN A 74 17.13 -15.61 2.28
CA ASN A 74 18.07 -15.82 1.17
C ASN A 74 19.53 -15.57 1.59
N LYS A 75 19.81 -14.52 2.37
CA LYS A 75 21.15 -14.26 2.91
C LYS A 75 21.65 -15.36 3.86
N SER A 76 20.76 -15.97 4.64
CA SER A 76 21.11 -17.08 5.55
C SER A 76 21.43 -18.39 4.80
N SER A 77 20.76 -18.64 3.67
CA SER A 77 20.99 -19.81 2.82
C SER A 77 22.34 -19.74 2.10
N LEU A 78 22.79 -18.55 1.69
CA LEU A 78 24.10 -18.33 1.07
C LEU A 78 25.27 -18.58 2.04
N LYS A 79 25.11 -18.31 3.34
CA LYS A 79 26.17 -18.58 4.34
C LYS A 79 26.36 -20.07 4.62
N LYS A 80 25.30 -20.88 4.52
CA LYS A 80 25.38 -22.34 4.72
C LYS A 80 25.96 -23.10 3.53
N ALA A 81 25.98 -22.52 2.33
CA ALA A 81 26.52 -23.17 1.13
C ALA A 81 28.04 -22.97 0.95
N VAL A 82 28.68 -22.15 1.79
CA VAL A 82 30.12 -21.81 1.72
C VAL A 82 30.90 -22.38 2.93
N THR A 83 30.27 -23.24 3.74
CA THR A 83 30.92 -23.99 4.83
C THR A 83 30.76 -25.48 4.59
#